data_AF-A0A7S2AA70-F1
#
_entry.id   AF-A0A7S2AA70-F1
#
_cell.length_a   1.000
_cell.length_b   1.000
_cell.length_c   1.000
_cell.angle_alpha   90.00
_cell.angle_beta   90.00
_cell.angle_gamma   90.00
#
_symmetry.space_group_name_H-M   'P 1'
#
loop_
_entity.id
_entity.type
_entity.pdbx_description
1 polymer ?
#
loop_
_entity_poly.entity_id
_entity_poly.type
_entity_poly.pdbx_seq_one_letter_code
_entity_poly.pdbx_strand_id
1 'polypeptide(L)'
;HVDVMESPGRVPDMARRVALPSVEFDDPGGGNWKSPDVFVISLALPTEAPRIGRSTGDGPGYMVTMYYTMKVETREVLRRITAPDYDPAAEEGGDAGDDDDPQRSVLNAVRLWERWCETAPTDPKMQGRFKVLVDAHNLQEIGMPSWIAKYNGKPFLIKRAGVTGFLYDHRTELNCMEFDVSFHCFPYLFKQATSYLKDNYFRLVLVSFAFCIEGREDDELPEAVIGEGIQLCYPDPDIAIQAEDLFGGMSPSSFDPPGEPPFDDDDDDDDASSLK
;
A
#
# COMPACT_ATOMS: atom_id res chain seq x y z
N HIS A 1 -3.28 -4.52 5.58
CA HIS A 1 -4.74 -4.29 5.53
C HIS A 1 -5.11 -3.67 4.18
N VAL A 2 -6.34 -3.82 3.68
CA VAL A 2 -6.74 -3.30 2.36
C VAL A 2 -8.19 -2.81 2.35
N ASP A 3 -8.38 -1.63 1.78
CA ASP A 3 -9.68 -1.04 1.47
C ASP A 3 -9.85 -0.96 -0.05
N VAL A 4 -11.06 -1.27 -0.52
CA VAL A 4 -11.43 -1.17 -1.94
C VAL A 4 -12.72 -0.38 -2.02
N MET A 5 -12.69 0.72 -2.78
CA MET A 5 -13.86 1.57 -2.95
C MET A 5 -14.00 2.09 -4.38
N GLU A 6 -15.23 2.29 -4.83
CA GLU A 6 -15.52 3.03 -6.05
C GLU A 6 -15.59 4.53 -5.74
N SER A 7 -15.13 5.36 -6.66
CA SER A 7 -15.13 6.81 -6.49
C SER A 7 -15.33 7.52 -7.84
N PRO A 8 -16.00 8.69 -7.88
CA PRO A 8 -16.13 9.50 -9.10
C PRO A 8 -14.79 10.11 -9.57
N GLY A 9 -13.75 10.03 -8.75
CA GLY A 9 -12.42 10.59 -9.00
C GLY A 9 -11.35 9.92 -8.15
N ARG A 10 -10.07 10.19 -8.43
CA ARG A 10 -8.99 9.84 -7.51
C ARG A 10 -9.25 10.49 -6.14
N VAL A 11 -9.04 9.73 -5.08
CA VAL A 11 -9.09 10.24 -3.70
C VAL A 11 -7.65 10.36 -3.17
N PRO A 12 -7.05 11.56 -3.23
CA PRO A 12 -5.68 11.78 -2.76
C PRO A 12 -5.61 11.86 -1.24
N ASP A 13 -4.43 11.57 -0.69
CA ASP A 13 -4.09 11.77 0.72
C ASP A 13 -5.05 10.95 1.61
N MET A 14 -4.99 9.63 1.40
CA MET A 14 -5.82 8.65 2.12
C MET A 14 -5.43 8.53 3.59
N ALA A 15 -4.15 8.67 3.91
CA ALA A 15 -3.62 8.54 5.26
C ALA A 15 -4.28 9.50 6.26
N ARG A 16 -4.74 10.67 5.79
CA ARG A 16 -5.48 11.65 6.62
C ARG A 16 -6.99 11.43 6.70
N ARG A 17 -7.53 10.49 5.93
CA ARG A 17 -8.97 10.26 5.78
C ARG A 17 -9.47 9.01 6.48
N VAL A 18 -8.56 8.14 6.90
CA VAL A 18 -8.89 6.87 7.54
C VAL A 18 -8.21 6.73 8.89
N ALA A 19 -8.72 5.83 9.72
CA ALA A 19 -7.99 5.36 10.88
C ALA A 19 -6.79 4.52 10.42
N LEU A 20 -5.57 4.98 10.70
CA LEU A 20 -4.36 4.23 10.41
C LEU A 20 -4.19 3.09 11.44
N PRO A 21 -3.57 1.96 11.05
CA PRO A 21 -3.22 0.91 12.00
C PRO A 21 -2.35 1.47 13.14
N SER A 22 -2.72 1.16 14.38
CA SER A 22 -1.85 1.44 15.54
C SER A 22 -0.68 0.46 15.54
N VAL A 23 0.52 0.98 15.76
CA VAL A 23 1.74 0.17 15.89
C VAL A 23 2.42 0.55 17.19
N GLU A 24 2.47 -0.38 18.13
CA GLU A 24 3.15 -0.21 19.41
C GLU A 24 4.41 -1.08 19.42
N PHE A 25 5.52 -0.49 19.85
CA PHE A 25 6.78 -1.19 20.05
C PHE A 25 7.24 -0.94 21.47
N ASP A 26 7.76 -1.98 22.15
CA ASP A 26 8.24 -1.91 23.54
C ASP A 26 9.57 -1.13 23.71
N ASP A 27 9.94 -0.31 22.73
CA ASP A 27 11.23 0.37 22.69
C ASP A 27 11.15 1.79 23.26
N PRO A 28 11.96 2.14 24.28
CA PRO A 28 11.84 3.39 25.03
C PRO A 28 12.34 4.65 24.31
N GLY A 29 12.78 4.55 23.05
CA GLY A 29 13.31 5.68 22.29
C GLY A 29 13.06 5.48 20.80
N GLY A 30 12.25 6.37 20.21
CA GLY A 30 12.07 6.45 18.76
C GLY A 30 13.42 6.50 18.04
N GLY A 31 13.48 5.86 16.88
CA GLY A 31 14.69 5.75 16.08
C GLY A 31 15.13 7.06 15.43
N ASN A 32 16.40 7.14 15.01
CA ASN A 32 16.94 8.27 14.23
C ASN A 32 16.68 8.13 12.71
N TRP A 33 16.01 7.07 12.28
CA TRP A 33 15.71 6.79 10.87
C TRP A 33 14.56 7.66 10.33
N LYS A 34 14.40 7.64 9.00
CA LYS A 34 13.45 8.41 8.21
C LYS A 34 12.30 7.57 7.68
N SER A 35 12.40 6.25 7.69
CA SER A 35 11.30 5.35 7.35
C SER A 35 10.12 5.48 8.31
N PRO A 36 8.87 5.49 7.82
CA PRO A 36 7.67 5.57 8.65
C PRO A 36 7.29 4.20 9.24
N ASP A 37 6.59 4.19 10.37
CA ASP A 37 6.03 2.95 10.93
C ASP A 37 4.80 2.45 10.14
N VAL A 38 4.09 3.36 9.47
CA VAL A 38 2.99 3.02 8.56
C VAL A 38 3.31 3.52 7.15
N PHE A 39 3.17 2.64 6.17
CA PHE A 39 3.26 3.01 4.76
C PHE A 39 1.95 2.69 4.04
N VAL A 40 1.37 3.69 3.41
CA VAL A 40 0.10 3.57 2.68
C VAL A 40 0.38 3.59 1.18
N ILE A 41 -0.23 2.68 0.43
CA ILE A 41 -0.15 2.64 -1.01
C ILE A 41 -1.56 2.64 -1.58
N SER A 42 -1.89 3.67 -2.36
CA SER A 42 -3.20 3.82 -2.99
C SER A 42 -3.06 3.61 -4.50
N LEU A 43 -3.94 2.81 -5.11
CA LEU A 43 -4.00 2.61 -6.55
C LEU A 43 -5.33 3.13 -7.09
N ALA A 44 -5.28 4.19 -7.91
CA ALA A 44 -6.45 4.70 -8.61
C ALA A 44 -6.56 4.06 -10.00
N LEU A 45 -7.50 3.11 -10.14
CA LEU A 45 -7.76 2.33 -11.34
C LEU A 45 -8.92 2.92 -12.15
N PRO A 46 -8.69 3.40 -13.39
CA PRO A 46 -9.75 3.94 -14.22
C PRO A 46 -10.67 2.83 -14.70
N THR A 47 -11.97 3.00 -14.52
CA THR A 47 -12.96 2.00 -14.92
C THR A 47 -13.84 2.41 -16.08
N GLU A 48 -13.80 3.69 -16.45
CA GLU A 48 -14.52 4.18 -17.61
C GLU A 48 -13.76 3.91 -18.91
N ALA A 49 -14.49 3.42 -19.91
CA ALA A 49 -13.97 3.31 -21.26
C ALA A 49 -13.56 4.71 -21.78
N PRO A 50 -12.31 4.88 -22.24
CA PRO A 50 -11.86 6.17 -22.76
C PRO A 50 -12.62 6.53 -24.04
N ARG A 51 -12.98 7.81 -24.18
CA ARG A 51 -13.56 8.33 -25.44
C ARG A 51 -12.46 8.84 -26.36
N ILE A 52 -12.56 8.52 -27.66
CA ILE A 52 -11.60 8.98 -28.67
C ILE A 52 -11.46 10.52 -28.60
N GLY A 53 -10.23 11.00 -28.49
CA GLY A 53 -9.93 12.44 -28.42
C GLY A 53 -10.12 13.10 -27.05
N ARG A 54 -10.53 12.36 -26.00
CA ARG A 54 -10.60 12.85 -24.62
C ARG A 54 -9.79 11.93 -23.70
N SER A 55 -8.56 12.31 -23.40
CA SER A 55 -7.81 11.70 -22.29
C SER A 55 -7.98 12.58 -21.06
N THR A 56 -8.66 12.06 -20.04
CA THR A 56 -8.70 12.70 -18.72
C THR A 56 -7.51 12.19 -17.90
N GLY A 57 -6.95 13.06 -17.05
CA GLY A 57 -5.90 12.71 -16.06
C GLY A 57 -6.49 12.21 -14.74
N ASP A 58 -7.82 12.23 -14.62
CA ASP A 58 -8.60 11.81 -13.46
C ASP A 58 -10.01 11.42 -13.93
N GLY A 59 -10.79 10.75 -13.08
CA GLY A 59 -12.18 10.37 -13.36
C GLY A 59 -12.67 9.18 -12.54
N PRO A 60 -13.81 8.60 -12.89
CA PRO A 60 -14.38 7.51 -12.11
C PRO A 60 -13.55 6.23 -12.18
N GLY A 61 -13.46 5.54 -11.05
CA GLY A 61 -12.58 4.40 -10.89
C GLY A 61 -12.72 3.68 -9.56
N TYR A 62 -11.90 2.64 -9.41
CA TYR A 62 -11.66 2.01 -8.12
C TYR A 62 -10.41 2.59 -7.47
N MET A 63 -10.48 2.79 -6.17
CA MET A 63 -9.34 3.01 -5.30
C MET A 63 -9.08 1.70 -4.55
N VAL A 64 -7.87 1.18 -4.65
CA VAL A 64 -7.37 0.09 -3.80
C VAL A 64 -6.32 0.68 -2.89
N THR A 65 -6.61 0.80 -1.60
CA THR A 65 -5.69 1.35 -0.61
C THR A 65 -5.16 0.23 0.27
N MET A 66 -3.85 0.16 0.40
CA MET A 66 -3.13 -0.88 1.12
C MET A 66 -2.30 -0.26 2.24
N TYR A 67 -2.36 -0.86 3.41
CA TYR A 67 -1.70 -0.37 4.62
C TYR A 67 -0.69 -1.40 5.11
N TYR A 68 0.56 -0.94 5.24
CA TYR A 68 1.70 -1.74 5.68
C TYR A 68 2.22 -1.18 6.99
N THR A 69 2.49 -2.06 7.94
CA THR A 69 3.13 -1.72 9.22
C THR A 69 4.55 -2.26 9.23
N MET A 70 5.46 -1.50 9.82
CA MET A 70 6.86 -1.89 9.92
C MET A 70 7.02 -3.10 10.83
N LYS A 71 7.84 -4.07 10.41
CA LYS A 71 8.19 -5.25 11.21
C LYS A 71 9.25 -4.90 12.26
N VAL A 72 9.27 -5.62 13.38
CA VAL A 72 10.27 -5.44 14.44
C VAL A 72 11.68 -5.67 13.89
N GLU A 73 11.86 -6.69 13.05
CA GLU A 73 13.13 -7.04 12.42
C GLU A 73 13.65 -5.89 11.53
N THR A 74 12.75 -5.19 10.82
CA THR A 74 13.11 -4.00 10.04
C THR A 74 13.60 -2.88 10.94
N ARG A 75 12.94 -2.65 12.09
CA ARG A 75 13.37 -1.65 13.07
C ARG A 75 14.71 -1.96 13.71
N GLU A 76 15.00 -3.24 13.98
CA GLU A 76 16.30 -3.67 14.50
C GLU A 76 17.42 -3.34 13.51
N VAL A 77 17.21 -3.60 12.22
CA VAL A 77 18.17 -3.22 11.17
C VAL A 77 18.30 -1.70 11.07
N LEU A 78 17.19 -0.95 11.05
CA LEU A 78 17.19 0.51 11.01
C LEU A 78 17.95 1.11 12.20
N ARG A 79 17.71 0.60 13.41
CA ARG A 79 18.43 1.02 14.63
C ARG A 79 19.92 0.82 14.50
N ARG A 80 20.36 -0.31 13.94
CA ARG A 80 21.77 -0.59 13.70
C ARG A 80 22.36 0.37 12.68
N ILE A 81 21.75 0.52 11.50
CA ILE A 81 22.34 1.29 10.39
C ILE A 81 22.23 2.81 10.56
N THR A 82 21.38 3.28 11.45
CA THR A 82 21.21 4.71 11.78
C THR A 82 21.81 5.09 13.14
N ALA A 83 22.53 4.17 13.78
CA ALA A 83 23.28 4.47 14.99
C ALA A 83 24.40 5.50 14.69
N PRO A 84 24.69 6.45 15.62
CA PRO A 84 25.71 7.48 15.39
C PRO A 84 27.13 6.95 15.11
N ASP A 85 27.42 5.74 15.58
CA ASP A 85 28.70 5.04 15.47
C ASP A 85 28.70 3.95 14.38
N TYR A 86 27.65 3.87 13.56
CA TYR A 86 27.59 2.92 12.46
C TYR A 86 28.63 3.24 11.38
N ASP A 87 29.45 2.24 11.03
CA ASP A 87 30.42 2.30 9.94
C ASP A 87 30.02 1.30 8.82
N PRO A 88 29.51 1.78 7.67
CA PRO A 88 29.12 0.90 6.57
C PRO A 88 30.30 0.12 5.97
N ALA A 89 31.52 0.68 6.02
CA ALA A 89 32.71 0.05 5.46
C ALA A 89 33.14 -1.20 6.26
N ALA A 90 32.83 -1.22 7.56
CA ALA A 90 33.09 -2.38 8.41
C ALA A 90 32.20 -3.59 8.07
N GLU A 91 31.00 -3.37 7.51
CA GLU A 91 30.11 -4.44 7.04
C GLU A 91 30.38 -4.86 5.59
N GLU A 92 30.98 -3.98 4.78
CA GLU A 92 31.42 -4.28 3.41
C GLU A 92 32.77 -5.03 3.34
N GLY A 93 33.57 -4.98 4.40
CA GLY A 93 34.89 -5.62 4.50
C GLY A 93 34.89 -7.09 4.95
N GLY A 94 33.73 -7.68 5.21
CA GLY A 94 33.58 -9.12 5.39
C GLY A 94 33.83 -9.84 4.07
N ASP A 95 34.45 -11.04 4.13
CA ASP A 95 34.68 -11.91 2.97
C ASP A 95 33.48 -11.83 2.02
N ALA A 96 33.71 -11.62 0.72
CA ALA A 96 32.67 -11.46 -0.30
C ALA A 96 31.78 -12.72 -0.31
N GLY A 97 30.84 -12.76 0.62
CA GLY A 97 29.92 -13.86 0.81
C GLY A 97 29.06 -13.96 -0.43
N ASP A 98 28.70 -15.19 -0.76
CA ASP A 98 27.77 -15.53 -1.84
C ASP A 98 26.70 -14.46 -1.99
N ASP A 99 26.43 -14.04 -3.23
CA ASP A 99 25.33 -13.12 -3.57
C ASP A 99 23.95 -13.62 -3.07
N ASP A 100 23.89 -14.85 -2.56
CA ASP A 100 22.75 -15.52 -1.96
C ASP A 100 22.65 -15.40 -0.40
N ASP A 101 23.49 -14.60 0.28
CA ASP A 101 23.32 -14.38 1.73
C ASP A 101 21.99 -13.66 2.06
N PRO A 102 21.03 -14.31 2.73
CA PRO A 102 19.75 -13.71 3.05
C PRO A 102 19.88 -12.51 4.00
N GLN A 103 20.87 -12.51 4.90
CA GLN A 103 21.05 -11.42 5.87
C GLN A 103 21.55 -10.16 5.18
N ARG A 104 22.51 -10.30 4.28
CA ARG A 104 23.00 -9.20 3.44
C ARG A 104 21.90 -8.64 2.54
N SER A 105 21.09 -9.51 1.94
CA SER A 105 19.93 -9.11 1.12
C SER A 105 18.93 -8.24 1.90
N VAL A 106 18.60 -8.63 3.14
CA VAL A 106 17.71 -7.86 4.02
C VAL A 106 18.35 -6.51 4.38
N LEU A 107 19.63 -6.49 4.71
CA LEU A 107 20.36 -5.25 5.02
C LEU A 107 20.33 -4.25 3.85
N ASN A 108 20.68 -4.70 2.65
CA ASN A 108 20.67 -3.90 1.43
C ASN A 108 19.27 -3.33 1.14
N ALA A 109 18.24 -4.17 1.27
CA ALA A 109 16.85 -3.74 1.07
C ALA A 109 16.42 -2.67 2.08
N VAL A 110 16.78 -2.80 3.36
CA VAL A 110 16.46 -1.81 4.41
C VAL A 110 17.23 -0.51 4.18
N ARG A 111 18.51 -0.56 3.78
CA ARG A 111 19.28 0.64 3.40
C ARG A 111 18.62 1.38 2.23
N LEU A 112 18.21 0.66 1.18
CA LEU A 112 17.53 1.23 0.02
C LEU A 112 16.18 1.84 0.41
N TRP A 113 15.41 1.16 1.25
CA TRP A 113 14.13 1.65 1.78
C TRP A 113 14.29 2.94 2.57
N GLU A 114 15.20 2.98 3.54
CA GLU A 114 15.51 4.17 4.35
C GLU A 114 15.90 5.35 3.47
N ARG A 115 16.84 5.12 2.54
CA ARG A 115 17.27 6.14 1.57
C ARG A 115 16.11 6.62 0.70
N TRP A 116 15.24 5.73 0.25
CA TRP A 116 14.08 6.10 -0.54
C TRP A 116 13.10 6.96 0.27
N CYS A 117 12.78 6.57 1.50
CA CYS A 117 11.93 7.36 2.40
C CYS A 117 12.51 8.75 2.68
N GLU A 118 13.83 8.86 2.85
CA GLU A 118 14.49 10.15 3.06
C GLU A 118 14.43 11.05 1.81
N THR A 119 14.76 10.50 0.64
CA THR A 119 15.09 11.32 -0.53
C THR A 119 13.98 11.44 -1.57
N ALA A 120 13.10 10.44 -1.71
CA ALA A 120 12.02 10.44 -2.69
C ALA A 120 11.06 11.65 -2.61
N PRO A 121 10.75 12.23 -1.42
CA PRO A 121 9.93 13.44 -1.34
C PRO A 121 10.49 14.65 -2.09
N THR A 122 11.81 14.70 -2.31
CA THR A 122 12.48 15.84 -2.96
C THR A 122 13.27 15.46 -4.21
N ASP A 123 13.48 14.17 -4.48
CA ASP A 123 14.12 13.66 -5.69
C ASP A 123 13.16 12.83 -6.55
N PRO A 124 12.64 13.40 -7.66
CA PRO A 124 11.79 12.68 -8.61
C PRO A 124 12.43 11.43 -9.22
N LYS A 125 13.76 11.36 -9.31
CA LYS A 125 14.46 10.16 -9.82
C LYS A 125 14.39 9.02 -8.82
N MET A 126 14.51 9.30 -7.52
CA MET A 126 14.33 8.30 -6.47
C MET A 126 12.86 7.89 -6.35
N GLN A 127 11.93 8.85 -6.36
CA GLN A 127 10.49 8.53 -6.39
C GLN A 127 10.15 7.61 -7.57
N GLY A 128 10.74 7.87 -8.75
CA GLY A 128 10.54 7.08 -9.96
C GLY A 128 11.07 5.64 -9.94
N ARG A 129 11.75 5.21 -8.88
CA ARG A 129 12.19 3.83 -8.66
C ARG A 129 11.09 2.92 -8.12
N PHE A 130 9.96 3.48 -7.67
CA PHE A 130 8.84 2.69 -7.18
C PHE A 130 8.22 1.86 -8.31
N LYS A 131 8.05 0.56 -8.06
CA LYS A 131 7.45 -0.42 -8.97
C LYS A 131 6.17 -0.99 -8.39
N VAL A 132 5.19 -1.17 -9.26
CA VAL A 132 3.96 -1.93 -8.99
C VAL A 132 4.06 -3.27 -9.71
N LEU A 133 3.80 -4.36 -9.01
CA LEU A 133 3.68 -5.70 -9.57
C LEU A 133 2.24 -6.16 -9.37
N VAL A 134 1.62 -6.63 -10.45
CA VAL A 134 0.27 -7.18 -10.44
C VAL A 134 0.33 -8.57 -11.02
N ASP A 135 -0.06 -9.56 -10.24
CA ASP A 135 -0.05 -10.97 -10.62
C ASP A 135 -1.42 -11.60 -10.39
N ALA A 136 -2.05 -12.06 -11.47
CA ALA A 136 -3.32 -12.75 -11.44
C ALA A 136 -3.09 -14.27 -11.53
N HIS A 137 -3.64 -14.99 -10.55
CA HIS A 137 -3.30 -16.38 -10.28
C HIS A 137 -4.09 -17.39 -11.14
N ASN A 138 -5.28 -17.00 -11.61
CA ASN A 138 -6.24 -17.91 -12.23
C ASN A 138 -6.59 -17.54 -13.69
N LEU A 139 -5.67 -16.88 -14.41
CA LEU A 139 -5.93 -16.36 -15.76
C LEU A 139 -6.39 -17.41 -16.76
N GLN A 140 -5.84 -18.63 -16.71
CA GLN A 140 -6.23 -19.72 -17.60
C GLN A 140 -7.66 -20.20 -17.31
N GLU A 141 -8.02 -20.32 -16.03
CA GLU A 141 -9.31 -20.83 -15.58
C GLU A 141 -10.45 -19.90 -15.96
N ILE A 142 -10.23 -18.59 -15.83
CA ILE A 142 -11.22 -17.57 -16.18
C ILE A 142 -11.27 -17.25 -17.67
N GLY A 143 -10.42 -17.89 -18.49
CA GLY A 143 -10.36 -17.64 -19.93
C GLY A 143 -9.88 -16.23 -20.29
N MET A 144 -8.87 -15.72 -19.57
CA MET A 144 -8.30 -14.40 -19.83
C MET A 144 -7.75 -14.29 -21.27
N PRO A 145 -8.08 -13.24 -22.03
CA PRO A 145 -7.55 -13.06 -23.36
C PRO A 145 -6.01 -12.93 -23.36
N SER A 146 -5.36 -13.61 -24.32
CA SER A 146 -3.90 -13.68 -24.41
C SER A 146 -3.21 -12.31 -24.53
N TRP A 147 -3.90 -11.33 -25.11
CA TRP A 147 -3.38 -9.97 -25.24
C TRP A 147 -3.30 -9.22 -23.91
N ILE A 148 -4.09 -9.62 -22.90
CA ILE A 148 -3.97 -9.16 -21.50
C ILE A 148 -3.00 -10.05 -20.74
N ALA A 149 -3.18 -11.38 -20.83
CA ALA A 149 -2.43 -12.35 -20.03
C ALA A 149 -0.90 -12.23 -20.21
N LYS A 150 -0.42 -11.80 -21.38
CA LYS A 150 1.02 -11.57 -21.63
C LYS A 150 1.63 -10.46 -20.77
N TYR A 151 0.84 -9.64 -20.09
CA TYR A 151 1.30 -8.59 -19.18
C TYR A 151 1.28 -9.01 -17.71
N ASN A 152 0.74 -10.20 -17.40
CA ASN A 152 0.65 -10.70 -16.04
C ASN A 152 2.03 -10.81 -15.38
N GLY A 153 2.14 -10.39 -14.12
CA GLY A 153 3.37 -10.45 -13.33
C GLY A 153 4.49 -9.50 -13.80
N LYS A 154 4.26 -8.68 -14.84
CA LYS A 154 5.29 -7.75 -15.32
C LYS A 154 5.29 -6.47 -14.46
N PRO A 155 6.45 -6.05 -13.93
CA PRO A 155 6.54 -4.84 -13.11
C PRO A 155 6.32 -3.56 -13.92
N PHE A 156 5.66 -2.57 -13.30
CA PHE A 156 5.43 -1.23 -13.83
C PHE A 156 6.17 -0.19 -13.00
N LEU A 157 7.07 0.57 -13.62
CA LEU A 157 7.75 1.70 -12.98
C LEU A 157 6.86 2.95 -12.96
N ILE A 158 6.68 3.55 -11.79
CA ILE A 158 5.90 4.78 -11.59
C ILE A 158 6.82 6.00 -11.74
N LYS A 159 7.25 6.28 -12.97
CA LYS A 159 8.37 7.22 -13.25
C LYS A 159 8.03 8.71 -13.15
N ARG A 160 6.75 9.09 -13.18
CA ARG A 160 6.34 10.50 -13.31
C ARG A 160 5.79 11.03 -11.99
N ALA A 161 6.68 11.56 -11.17
CA ALA A 161 6.35 12.30 -9.96
C ALA A 161 5.31 13.39 -10.24
N GLY A 162 4.25 13.46 -9.42
CA GLY A 162 3.15 14.41 -9.55
C GLY A 162 2.21 14.16 -10.73
N VAL A 163 2.36 13.05 -11.47
CA VAL A 163 1.47 12.70 -12.58
C VAL A 163 0.94 11.28 -12.47
N THR A 164 1.84 10.29 -12.33
CA THR A 164 1.44 8.87 -12.14
C THR A 164 1.69 8.42 -10.71
N GLY A 165 2.59 9.07 -9.98
CA GLY A 165 2.87 8.78 -8.57
C GLY A 165 2.90 10.07 -7.76
N PHE A 166 2.26 10.06 -6.60
CA PHE A 166 2.13 11.19 -5.69
C PHE A 166 2.55 10.71 -4.31
N LEU A 167 3.59 11.34 -3.76
CA LEU A 167 4.11 11.00 -2.44
C LEU A 167 3.63 12.05 -1.44
N TYR A 168 3.01 11.59 -0.36
CA TYR A 168 2.61 12.42 0.76
C TYR A 168 3.43 12.03 1.98
N ASP A 169 4.03 13.03 2.62
CA ASP A 169 4.89 12.86 3.79
C ASP A 169 4.15 13.34 5.04
N HIS A 170 3.80 12.39 5.90
CA HIS A 170 3.09 12.62 7.16
C HIS A 170 3.88 12.10 8.36
N ARG A 171 5.20 11.97 8.23
CA ARG A 171 6.03 11.36 9.26
C ARG A 171 6.00 12.13 10.57
N THR A 172 5.86 13.45 10.51
CA THR A 172 5.85 14.31 11.70
C THR A 172 4.54 14.24 12.48
N GLU A 173 3.41 14.09 11.80
CA GLU A 173 2.08 14.14 12.41
C GLU A 173 1.44 12.77 12.64
N LEU A 174 1.73 11.79 11.77
CA LEU A 174 1.08 10.48 11.75
C LEU A 174 2.08 9.31 11.76
N ASN A 175 3.40 9.59 11.74
CA ASN A 175 4.44 8.57 11.54
C ASN A 175 4.16 7.69 10.31
N CYS A 176 3.70 8.35 9.24
CA CYS A 176 3.20 7.72 8.03
C CYS A 176 3.80 8.35 6.77
N MET A 177 4.02 7.55 5.73
CA MET A 177 4.13 8.07 4.36
C MET A 177 3.12 7.37 3.47
N GLU A 178 2.62 8.08 2.45
CA GLU A 178 1.69 7.54 1.47
C GLU A 178 2.23 7.69 0.06
N PHE A 179 2.11 6.63 -0.73
CA PHE A 179 2.35 6.67 -2.16
C PHE A 179 1.08 6.33 -2.95
N ASP A 180 0.49 7.35 -3.56
CA ASP A 180 -0.69 7.23 -4.42
C ASP A 180 -0.26 7.11 -5.88
N VAL A 181 -0.71 6.04 -6.55
CA VAL A 181 -0.47 5.74 -7.95
C VAL A 181 -1.75 5.95 -8.75
N SER A 182 -1.71 6.89 -9.69
CA SER A 182 -2.81 7.12 -10.62
C SER A 182 -2.57 6.45 -11.97
N PHE A 183 -3.46 5.51 -12.31
CA PHE A 183 -3.50 4.91 -13.63
C PHE A 183 -4.38 5.70 -14.62
N HIS A 184 -5.07 6.76 -14.20
CA HIS A 184 -5.92 7.58 -15.09
C HIS A 184 -5.10 8.29 -16.18
N CYS A 185 -3.86 8.63 -15.84
CA CYS A 185 -2.86 9.21 -16.73
C CYS A 185 -2.26 8.23 -17.75
N PHE A 186 -2.62 6.94 -17.71
CA PHE A 186 -2.09 5.94 -18.62
C PHE A 186 -2.73 6.01 -20.02
N PRO A 187 -2.07 5.45 -21.06
CA PRO A 187 -2.56 5.51 -22.43
C PRO A 187 -3.94 4.87 -22.63
N TYR A 188 -4.59 5.24 -23.74
CA TYR A 188 -5.91 4.76 -24.14
C TYR A 188 -6.07 3.23 -24.02
N LEU A 189 -5.09 2.46 -24.50
CA LEU A 189 -5.15 1.00 -24.48
C LEU A 189 -5.20 0.42 -23.05
N PHE A 190 -4.50 1.05 -22.09
CA PHE A 190 -4.57 0.63 -20.70
C PHE A 190 -5.97 0.84 -20.14
N LYS A 191 -6.53 2.04 -20.33
CA LYS A 191 -7.88 2.37 -19.83
C LYS A 191 -8.97 1.50 -20.46
N GLN A 192 -8.84 1.22 -21.76
CA GLN A 192 -9.73 0.28 -22.45
C GLN A 192 -9.62 -1.14 -21.88
N ALA A 193 -8.40 -1.61 -21.59
CA ALA A 193 -8.19 -2.92 -20.98
C ALA A 193 -8.78 -2.99 -19.57
N THR A 194 -8.58 -1.98 -18.72
CA THR A 194 -9.11 -1.96 -17.36
C THR A 194 -10.64 -1.92 -17.33
N SER A 195 -11.26 -1.12 -18.20
CA SER A 195 -12.73 -1.11 -18.35
C SER A 195 -13.26 -2.48 -18.80
N TYR A 196 -12.61 -3.12 -19.77
CA TYR A 196 -12.95 -4.48 -20.18
C TYR A 196 -12.80 -5.49 -19.04
N LEU A 197 -11.73 -5.40 -18.25
CA LEU A 197 -11.51 -6.26 -17.09
C LEU A 197 -12.57 -6.07 -16.01
N LYS A 198 -12.98 -4.82 -15.73
CA LYS A 198 -14.08 -4.53 -14.79
C LYS A 198 -15.34 -5.28 -15.16
N ASP A 199 -15.78 -5.11 -16.40
CA ASP A 199 -17.09 -5.60 -16.83
C ASP A 199 -17.14 -7.14 -16.96
N ASN A 200 -15.99 -7.79 -17.19
CA ASN A 200 -15.95 -9.20 -17.58
C ASN A 200 -15.19 -10.12 -16.62
N TYR A 201 -14.23 -9.62 -15.84
CA TYR A 201 -13.25 -10.46 -15.14
C TYR A 201 -13.02 -10.13 -13.67
N PHE A 202 -13.29 -8.91 -13.19
CA PHE A 202 -12.99 -8.55 -11.80
C PHE A 202 -13.65 -9.49 -10.78
N ARG A 203 -14.94 -9.82 -10.97
CA ARG A 203 -15.67 -10.80 -10.14
C ARG A 203 -15.13 -12.26 -10.20
N LEU A 204 -14.19 -12.54 -11.10
CA LEU A 204 -13.64 -13.88 -11.35
C LEU A 204 -12.16 -13.98 -11.00
N VAL A 205 -11.44 -12.86 -10.93
CA VAL A 205 -9.98 -12.86 -10.84
C VAL A 205 -9.50 -13.00 -9.40
N LEU A 206 -8.46 -13.81 -9.21
CA LEU A 206 -7.63 -13.80 -8.02
C LEU A 206 -6.37 -13.00 -8.36
N VAL A 207 -6.16 -11.86 -7.72
CA VAL A 207 -5.05 -10.95 -8.05
C VAL A 207 -4.25 -10.58 -6.82
N SER A 208 -2.93 -10.60 -6.93
CA SER A 208 -2.00 -10.09 -5.93
C SER A 208 -1.31 -8.82 -6.41
N PHE A 209 -1.17 -7.88 -5.50
CA PHE A 209 -0.40 -6.66 -5.66
C PHE A 209 0.84 -6.74 -4.79
N ALA A 210 1.99 -6.44 -5.37
CA ALA A 210 3.25 -6.28 -4.65
C ALA A 210 3.98 -5.03 -5.14
N PHE A 211 4.88 -4.52 -4.32
CA PHE A 211 5.58 -3.27 -4.60
C PHE A 211 7.05 -3.42 -4.27
N CYS A 212 7.91 -2.76 -5.02
CA CYS A 212 9.33 -2.70 -4.70
C CYS A 212 9.95 -1.36 -5.09
N ILE A 213 11.09 -1.06 -4.46
CA ILE A 213 11.99 0.02 -4.88
C ILE A 213 13.08 -0.60 -5.75
N GLU A 214 13.22 -0.09 -6.97
CA GLU A 214 14.27 -0.50 -7.91
C GLU A 214 15.67 -0.21 -7.36
N GLY A 215 16.40 -1.28 -7.04
CA GLY A 215 17.85 -1.26 -6.86
C GLY A 215 18.56 -1.12 -8.21
N ARG A 216 19.68 -0.39 -8.22
CA ARG A 216 20.46 -0.12 -9.44
C ARG A 216 21.94 -0.44 -9.30
N GLU A 217 22.46 -0.36 -8.09
CA GLU A 217 23.83 -0.74 -7.75
C GLU A 217 23.84 -2.12 -7.07
N ASP A 218 24.99 -2.80 -7.05
CA ASP A 218 25.11 -4.17 -6.51
C ASP A 218 24.74 -4.24 -5.01
N ASP A 219 25.01 -3.18 -4.25
CA ASP A 219 24.64 -3.03 -2.84
C ASP A 219 23.16 -2.64 -2.63
N GLU A 220 22.42 -2.39 -3.70
CA GLU A 220 20.98 -2.16 -3.70
C GLU A 220 20.20 -3.40 -4.18
N LEU A 221 20.89 -4.51 -4.50
CA LEU A 221 20.29 -5.75 -4.98
C LEU A 221 20.31 -6.85 -3.89
N PRO A 222 19.30 -7.76 -3.90
CA PRO A 222 18.06 -7.72 -4.71
C PRO A 222 17.17 -6.51 -4.36
N GLU A 223 16.25 -6.15 -5.28
CA GLU A 223 15.36 -4.98 -5.11
C GLU A 223 14.58 -5.02 -3.77
N ALA A 224 14.36 -3.86 -3.16
CA ALA A 224 13.67 -3.78 -1.87
C ALA A 224 12.14 -3.97 -2.05
N VAL A 225 11.65 -5.17 -1.75
CA VAL A 225 10.19 -5.46 -1.71
C VAL A 225 9.58 -4.79 -0.48
N ILE A 226 8.44 -4.12 -0.68
CA ILE A 226 7.70 -3.43 0.38
C ILE A 226 6.59 -4.35 0.88
N GLY A 227 6.70 -4.75 2.15
CA GLY A 227 5.70 -5.55 2.83
C GLY A 227 5.43 -6.91 2.20
N GLU A 228 4.32 -7.52 2.58
CA GLU A 228 3.83 -8.77 1.98
C GLU A 228 2.84 -8.45 0.87
N GLY A 229 2.83 -9.25 -0.20
CA GLY A 229 1.87 -9.06 -1.29
C GLY A 229 0.42 -9.17 -0.81
N ILE A 230 -0.44 -8.26 -1.27
CA ILE A 230 -1.86 -8.25 -0.90
C ILE A 230 -2.67 -8.91 -1.99
N GLN A 231 -3.48 -9.90 -1.62
CA GLN A 231 -4.38 -10.59 -2.53
C GLN A 231 -5.79 -10.03 -2.42
N LEU A 232 -6.39 -9.69 -3.57
CA LEU A 232 -7.82 -9.47 -3.72
C LEU A 232 -8.43 -10.70 -4.38
N CYS A 233 -9.46 -11.25 -3.73
CA CYS A 233 -10.16 -12.43 -4.19
C CYS A 233 -11.50 -12.03 -4.78
N TYR A 234 -11.66 -12.23 -6.09
CA TYR A 234 -12.93 -12.01 -6.79
C TYR A 234 -13.53 -10.61 -6.52
N PRO A 235 -12.77 -9.51 -6.69
CA PRO A 235 -13.28 -8.17 -6.41
C PRO A 235 -14.50 -7.89 -7.29
N ASP A 236 -15.70 -7.94 -6.72
CA ASP A 236 -16.94 -7.77 -7.49
C ASP A 236 -17.31 -6.28 -7.54
N PRO A 237 -17.32 -5.66 -8.74
CA PRO A 237 -17.77 -4.29 -8.93
C PRO A 237 -19.12 -3.97 -8.31
N ASP A 238 -20.04 -4.94 -8.30
CA ASP A 238 -21.45 -4.74 -7.95
C ASP A 238 -21.66 -4.55 -6.43
N ILE A 239 -20.66 -4.88 -5.61
CA ILE A 239 -20.70 -4.76 -4.14
C ILE A 239 -19.60 -3.83 -3.59
N ALA A 240 -18.89 -3.12 -4.47
CA ALA A 240 -17.85 -2.21 -4.04
C ALA A 240 -18.44 -1.04 -3.24
N ILE A 241 -17.82 -0.76 -2.10
CA ILE A 241 -18.19 0.37 -1.23
C ILE A 241 -17.99 1.67 -2.00
N GLN A 242 -18.93 2.60 -1.92
CA GLN A 242 -18.76 3.92 -2.51
C GLN A 242 -17.92 4.79 -1.57
N ALA A 243 -17.00 5.58 -2.12
CA ALA A 243 -16.13 6.46 -1.34
C ALA A 243 -16.94 7.42 -0.46
N GLU A 244 -18.08 7.90 -0.94
CA GLU A 244 -19.00 8.73 -0.17
C GLU A 244 -19.52 8.02 1.09
N ASP A 245 -19.81 6.71 1.00
CA ASP A 245 -20.28 5.92 2.13
C ASP A 245 -19.14 5.62 3.11
N LEU A 246 -17.94 5.33 2.60
CA LEU A 246 -16.74 5.10 3.40
C LEU A 246 -16.38 6.34 4.24
N PHE A 247 -16.34 7.53 3.61
CA PHE A 247 -15.98 8.77 4.30
C PHE A 247 -17.17 9.45 5.00
N GLY A 248 -18.39 9.04 4.70
CA GLY A 248 -19.61 9.52 5.35
C GLY A 248 -19.86 8.92 6.73
N GLY A 249 -19.00 8.01 7.20
CA GLY A 249 -19.14 7.33 8.50
C GLY A 249 -20.27 6.30 8.55
N MET A 250 -20.80 5.88 7.40
CA MET A 250 -21.86 4.87 7.31
C MET A 250 -21.36 3.49 6.86
N SER A 251 -20.06 3.34 6.62
CA SER A 251 -19.49 2.05 6.22
C SER A 251 -19.16 1.20 7.45
N PRO A 252 -19.91 0.12 7.75
CA PRO A 252 -19.60 -0.76 8.87
C PRO A 252 -18.25 -1.50 8.72
N SER A 253 -17.58 -1.38 7.56
CA SER A 253 -16.25 -1.94 7.31
C SER A 253 -15.11 -0.92 7.42
N SER A 254 -15.37 0.38 7.54
CA SER A 254 -14.34 1.32 7.99
C SER A 254 -14.16 1.10 9.48
N PHE A 255 -12.95 0.71 9.88
CA PHE A 255 -12.60 0.26 11.23
C PHE A 255 -13.00 1.27 12.31
N ASP A 256 -14.17 1.08 12.90
CA ASP A 256 -14.42 1.37 14.30
C ASP A 256 -14.41 0.03 15.05
N PRO A 257 -13.63 -0.15 16.13
CA PRO A 257 -14.04 -1.12 17.14
C PRO A 257 -15.41 -0.64 17.66
N PRO A 258 -16.41 -1.52 17.77
CA PRO A 258 -17.70 -1.12 18.31
C PRO A 258 -17.46 -0.48 19.67
N GLY A 259 -17.75 0.82 19.78
CA GLY A 259 -17.84 1.47 21.08
C GLY A 259 -18.79 0.64 21.91
N GLU A 260 -18.33 0.16 23.06
CA GLU A 260 -19.19 -0.57 23.98
C GLU A 260 -20.45 0.27 24.18
N PRO A 261 -21.65 -0.31 23.98
CA PRO A 261 -22.86 0.41 24.32
C PRO A 261 -22.76 0.80 25.80
N PRO A 262 -23.24 1.99 26.18
CA PRO A 262 -23.33 2.34 27.59
C PRO A 262 -24.09 1.20 28.29
N PHE A 263 -23.50 0.69 29.37
CA PHE A 263 -24.21 -0.17 30.30
C PHE A 263 -25.46 0.59 30.75
N ASP A 264 -26.62 0.18 30.24
CA ASP A 264 -27.91 0.53 30.80
C ASP A 264 -27.99 -0.24 32.13
N ASP A 265 -27.55 0.41 33.21
CA ASP A 265 -27.89 0.01 34.58
C ASP A 265 -29.38 0.34 34.82
N ASP A 266 -30.28 -0.44 34.22
CA ASP A 266 -31.70 -0.46 34.53
C ASP A 266 -32.15 -1.92 34.67
N ASP A 267 -31.86 -2.51 35.83
CA ASP A 267 -32.65 -3.60 36.42
C ASP A 267 -33.08 -3.15 37.82
N ASP A 268 -34.10 -2.27 37.86
CA ASP A 268 -35.10 -2.30 38.91
C ASP A 268 -36.04 -3.48 38.60
N ASP A 269 -36.10 -4.47 39.50
CA ASP A 269 -37.35 -4.80 40.20
C ASP A 269 -37.15 -6.00 41.14
N ASP A 270 -37.54 -5.74 42.40
CA ASP A 270 -38.33 -6.60 43.30
C ASP A 270 -37.91 -8.08 43.48
N ASP A 271 -37.80 -8.65 44.68
CA ASP A 271 -38.72 -8.51 45.81
C ASP A 271 -38.20 -9.35 47.00
N ALA A 272 -38.78 -9.05 48.17
CA ALA A 272 -38.97 -9.95 49.30
C ALA A 272 -37.72 -10.51 50.04
N SER A 273 -37.48 -9.99 51.25
CA SER A 273 -37.93 -10.70 52.46
C SER A 273 -37.43 -10.08 53.77
N SER A 274 -38.40 -9.75 54.63
CA SER A 274 -38.39 -10.02 56.08
C SER A 274 -37.29 -9.40 56.97
N LEU A 275 -37.69 -8.54 57.92
CA LEU A 275 -37.70 -8.86 59.37
C LEU A 275 -37.71 -7.58 60.24
N LYS A 276 -38.80 -7.48 61.03
CA LYS A 276 -38.97 -6.83 62.35
C LYS A 276 -38.97 -5.31 62.47
#